data_AF-A0A9X3AJE1-F1
#
_entry.id   AF-A0A9X3AJE1-F1
#
_cell.length_a   1.000
_cell.length_b   1.000
_cell.length_c   1.000
_cell.angle_alpha   90.00
_cell.angle_beta   90.00
_cell.angle_gamma   90.00
#
_symmetry.space_group_name_H-M   'P 1'
#
loop_
_entity.id
_entity.type
_entity.pdbx_description
1 polymer ?
#
loop_
_entity_poly.entity_id
_entity_poly.type
_entity_poly.pdbx_seq_one_letter_code
_entity_poly.pdbx_strand_id
1 'polypeptide(L)'
;MTVNATVDRKPVGGAEELVLDPARSIRVEVTVHNGTDADRKVKTVRLSGTALALTFFAYDTTVPFDVPAKESVTRAFQLDLADLGGQATGLLPTEIEVLDENRDVLGSVETTGDLLGSMWSVYAVFGLGVLLLTIFSWAGALFALARRRLPVNRWQRAMRFLPAGIGTGLVAVISLSVLKLMAPSPAAEIPFIVGSAAAALLLGYLTPHPGDGDAPRPSTPDEERRTDDFTTINYDEAPLTERITRPLPPGGVV
;
A
#
# COMPACT_ATOMS: atom_id res chain seq x y z
N MET A 1 2.27 27.89 -21.38
CA MET A 1 2.70 27.79 -22.80
C MET A 1 2.33 26.41 -23.30
N THR A 2 2.43 26.12 -24.59
CA THR A 2 2.29 24.73 -25.08
C THR A 2 3.65 24.20 -25.48
N VAL A 3 3.90 22.93 -25.14
CA VAL A 3 5.17 22.25 -25.39
C VAL A 3 4.86 21.00 -26.18
N ASN A 4 5.56 20.82 -27.29
CA ASN A 4 5.63 19.56 -28.01
C ASN A 4 7.07 19.07 -27.94
N ALA A 5 7.26 17.77 -27.75
CA ALA A 5 8.59 17.18 -27.75
C ALA A 5 8.64 15.98 -28.69
N THR A 6 9.81 15.74 -29.25
CA THR A 6 10.14 14.49 -29.92
C THR A 6 11.42 13.93 -29.33
N VAL A 7 11.51 12.61 -29.24
CA VAL A 7 12.73 11.90 -28.88
C VAL A 7 13.09 10.99 -30.03
N ASP A 8 14.31 11.13 -30.56
CA ASP A 8 14.78 10.42 -31.74
C ASP A 8 13.80 10.51 -32.93
N ARG A 9 13.17 11.69 -33.10
CA ARG A 9 12.13 12.02 -34.09
C ARG A 9 10.77 11.36 -33.88
N LYS A 10 10.55 10.66 -32.77
CA LYS A 10 9.23 10.16 -32.38
C LYS A 10 8.51 11.16 -31.48
N PRO A 11 7.24 11.50 -31.73
CA PRO A 11 6.49 12.41 -30.88
C PRO A 11 6.26 11.83 -29.48
N VAL A 12 6.51 12.66 -28.47
CA VAL A 12 6.20 12.38 -27.06
C VAL A 12 4.72 12.64 -26.83
N GLY A 13 4.05 11.75 -26.08
CA GLY A 13 2.59 11.81 -25.87
C GLY A 13 1.76 11.18 -26.99
N GLY A 14 2.41 10.48 -27.93
CA GLY A 14 1.73 9.62 -28.92
C GLY A 14 1.26 8.29 -28.33
N ALA A 15 0.78 7.39 -29.20
CA ALA A 15 0.33 6.05 -28.80
C ALA A 15 1.50 5.07 -28.48
N GLU A 16 2.73 5.42 -28.86
CA GLU A 16 3.92 4.60 -28.62
C GLU A 16 4.58 4.97 -27.29
N GLU A 17 5.13 3.96 -26.62
CA GLU A 17 5.96 4.14 -25.43
C GLU A 17 7.33 4.72 -25.78
N LEU A 18 7.83 5.60 -24.92
CA LEU A 18 9.14 6.21 -25.06
C LEU A 18 10.22 5.26 -24.50
N VAL A 19 10.95 4.59 -25.39
CA VAL A 19 12.03 3.68 -24.97
C VAL A 19 13.24 4.49 -24.49
N LEU A 20 13.64 4.27 -23.24
CA LEU A 20 14.81 4.89 -22.60
C LEU A 20 15.85 3.80 -22.26
N ASP A 21 16.94 3.77 -23.03
CA ASP A 21 18.03 2.81 -22.91
C ASP A 21 19.24 3.47 -22.23
N PRO A 22 19.68 3.03 -21.04
CA PRO A 22 20.85 3.60 -20.37
C PRO A 22 22.16 3.40 -21.14
N ALA A 23 22.21 2.47 -22.10
CA ALA A 23 23.40 2.25 -22.92
C ALA A 23 23.52 3.23 -24.10
N ARG A 24 22.53 4.12 -24.30
CA ARG A 24 22.47 5.02 -25.46
C ARG A 24 22.11 6.44 -25.02
N SER A 25 22.74 7.42 -25.66
CA SER A 25 22.26 8.79 -25.62
C SER A 25 21.08 8.95 -26.57
N ILE A 26 20.10 9.76 -26.19
CA ILE A 26 18.91 10.07 -27.00
C ILE A 26 18.93 11.54 -27.45
N ARG A 27 18.40 11.81 -28.64
CA ARG A 27 18.21 13.17 -29.11
C ARG A 27 16.82 13.65 -28.72
N VAL A 28 16.76 14.61 -27.80
CA VAL A 28 15.52 15.28 -27.39
C VAL A 28 15.38 16.56 -28.18
N GLU A 29 14.24 16.76 -28.83
CA GLU A 29 13.89 17.99 -29.53
C GLU A 29 12.57 18.53 -28.97
N VAL A 30 12.61 19.75 -28.46
CA VAL A 30 11.47 20.42 -27.83
C VAL A 30 11.11 21.66 -28.63
N THR A 31 9.84 21.75 -28.98
CA THR A 31 9.20 22.93 -29.58
C THR A 31 8.32 23.59 -28.54
N VAL A 32 8.67 24.82 -28.16
CA VAL A 32 7.93 25.62 -27.19
C VAL A 32 7.18 26.71 -27.93
N HIS A 33 5.87 26.78 -27.74
CA HIS A 33 5.04 27.84 -28.31
C HIS A 33 4.61 28.83 -27.22
N ASN A 34 4.98 30.09 -27.38
CA ASN A 34 4.63 31.17 -26.49
C ASN A 34 3.32 31.84 -26.91
N GLY A 35 2.19 31.38 -26.37
CA GLY A 35 0.89 32.02 -26.59
C GLY A 35 0.71 33.40 -25.92
N THR A 36 1.69 33.89 -25.14
CA THR A 36 1.58 35.16 -24.38
C THR A 36 2.07 36.37 -25.18
N ASP A 37 1.83 37.58 -24.66
CA ASP A 37 2.23 38.85 -25.28
C ASP A 37 3.62 39.35 -24.82
N ALA A 38 4.33 38.55 -24.02
CA ALA A 38 5.66 38.89 -23.50
C ALA A 38 6.65 37.76 -23.80
N ASP A 39 7.92 38.14 -23.98
CA ASP A 39 9.01 37.19 -24.18
C ASP A 39 9.18 36.30 -22.95
N ARG A 40 9.43 35.02 -23.20
CA ARG A 40 9.63 34.01 -22.15
C ARG A 40 10.99 33.38 -22.30
N LYS A 41 11.70 33.29 -21.17
CA LYS A 41 13.03 32.71 -21.12
C LYS A 41 12.96 31.28 -20.65
N VAL A 42 13.46 30.36 -21.47
CA VAL A 42 13.67 28.98 -21.10
C VAL A 42 15.11 28.82 -20.66
N LYS A 43 15.33 28.10 -19.56
CA LYS A 43 16.67 27.79 -19.04
C LYS A 43 16.97 26.31 -19.03
N THR A 44 16.00 25.51 -18.60
CA THR A 44 16.19 24.09 -18.34
C THR A 44 15.07 23.29 -19.01
N VAL A 45 15.44 22.16 -19.61
CA VAL A 45 14.48 21.11 -19.98
C VAL A 45 14.72 19.94 -19.03
N ARG A 46 13.68 19.48 -18.36
CA ARG A 46 13.72 18.34 -17.44
C ARG A 46 13.03 17.14 -18.06
N LEU A 47 13.67 16.00 -18.02
CA LEU A 47 13.05 14.69 -18.25
C LEU A 47 12.99 13.96 -16.92
N SER A 48 11.80 13.61 -16.44
CA SER A 48 11.64 12.90 -15.17
C SER A 48 10.67 11.74 -15.27
N GLY A 49 10.93 10.68 -14.51
CA GLY A 49 10.02 9.54 -14.37
C GLY A 49 9.54 9.39 -12.94
N THR A 50 8.24 9.15 -12.79
CA THR A 50 7.59 9.03 -11.49
C THR A 50 6.83 7.70 -11.36
N ALA A 51 6.72 7.21 -10.13
CA ALA A 51 5.82 6.12 -9.77
C ALA A 51 5.34 6.36 -8.34
N LEU A 52 4.06 6.10 -8.05
CA LEU A 52 3.50 6.25 -6.69
C LEU A 52 3.81 7.63 -6.07
N ALA A 53 3.72 8.70 -6.86
CA ALA A 53 4.06 10.09 -6.49
C ALA A 53 5.52 10.32 -6.05
N LEU A 54 6.43 9.39 -6.35
CA LEU A 54 7.87 9.53 -6.11
C LEU A 54 8.61 9.65 -7.44
N THR A 55 9.57 10.58 -7.51
CA THR A 55 10.48 10.72 -8.65
C THR A 55 11.63 9.73 -8.53
N PHE A 56 11.79 8.86 -9.51
CA PHE A 56 12.87 7.86 -9.53
C PHE A 56 14.10 8.32 -10.31
N PHE A 57 13.89 9.11 -11.35
CA PHE A 57 14.96 9.77 -12.10
C PHE A 57 14.51 11.16 -12.54
N ALA A 58 15.47 12.07 -12.64
CA ALA A 58 15.28 13.39 -13.20
C ALA A 58 16.58 13.86 -13.87
N TYR A 59 16.50 14.23 -15.14
CA TYR A 59 17.61 14.75 -15.92
C TYR A 59 17.32 16.20 -16.27
N ASP A 60 18.11 17.10 -15.70
CA ASP A 60 18.03 18.53 -15.96
C ASP A 60 19.09 18.92 -17.00
N THR A 61 18.65 19.29 -18.20
CA THR A 61 19.55 19.80 -19.25
C THR A 61 19.39 21.31 -19.35
N THR A 62 20.50 22.04 -19.17
CA THR A 62 20.50 23.50 -19.32
C THR A 62 20.63 23.85 -20.81
N VAL A 63 19.54 24.35 -21.39
CA VAL A 63 19.47 24.77 -22.79
C VAL A 63 18.79 26.15 -22.81
N PRO A 64 19.56 27.24 -22.62
CA PRO A 64 18.97 28.57 -22.52
C PRO A 64 18.53 29.06 -23.90
N PHE A 65 17.29 29.51 -24.02
CA PHE A 65 16.78 30.21 -25.19
C PHE A 65 15.57 31.07 -24.86
N ASP A 66 15.42 32.15 -25.60
CA ASP A 66 14.25 33.02 -25.51
C ASP A 66 13.19 32.56 -26.51
N VAL A 67 11.92 32.60 -26.09
CA VAL A 67 10.75 32.36 -26.92
C VAL A 67 9.97 33.66 -27.02
N PRO A 68 10.09 34.38 -28.15
CA PRO A 68 9.40 35.65 -28.34
C PRO A 68 7.88 35.52 -28.19
N ALA A 69 7.21 36.63 -27.88
CA ALA A 69 5.75 36.67 -27.82
C ALA A 69 5.11 36.14 -29.12
N LYS A 70 4.08 35.29 -28.98
CA LYS A 70 3.34 34.63 -30.09
C LYS A 70 4.15 33.72 -31.02
N GLU A 71 5.43 33.49 -30.74
CA GLU A 71 6.28 32.66 -31.58
C GLU A 71 6.52 31.26 -31.00
N SER A 72 7.10 30.39 -31.82
CA SER A 72 7.54 29.06 -31.43
C SER A 72 9.03 28.90 -31.68
N VAL A 73 9.75 28.33 -30.71
CA VAL A 73 11.18 28.05 -30.84
C VAL A 73 11.41 26.56 -30.61
N THR A 74 12.23 25.98 -31.48
CA THR A 74 12.63 24.57 -31.39
C THR A 74 14.10 24.45 -31.03
N ARG A 75 14.43 23.56 -30.09
CA ARG A 75 15.79 23.24 -29.67
C ARG A 75 15.96 21.74 -29.56
N ALA A 76 17.09 21.24 -30.03
CA ALA A 76 17.47 19.85 -29.93
C ALA A 76 18.78 19.72 -29.14
N PHE A 77 18.86 18.69 -28.31
CA PHE A 77 20.04 18.38 -27.51
C PHE A 77 20.17 16.86 -27.36
N GLN A 78 21.37 16.42 -26.98
CA GLN A 78 21.65 15.03 -26.64
C GLN A 78 21.52 14.88 -25.12
N LEU A 79 20.80 13.85 -24.69
CA LEU A 79 20.69 13.48 -23.29
C LEU A 79 21.36 12.13 -23.08
N ASP A 80 22.29 12.10 -22.13
CA ASP A 80 22.92 10.87 -21.65
C ASP A 80 22.08 10.25 -20.54
N LEU A 81 21.81 8.96 -20.65
CA LEU A 81 20.94 8.18 -19.75
C LEU A 81 21.72 7.15 -18.93
N ALA A 82 23.05 7.23 -18.89
CA ALA A 82 23.90 6.24 -18.21
C ALA A 82 23.45 5.92 -16.78
N ASP A 83 23.00 6.92 -16.01
CA ASP A 83 22.55 6.75 -14.63
C ASP A 83 21.19 6.06 -14.49
N LEU A 84 20.39 6.02 -15.56
CA LEU A 84 19.04 5.44 -15.56
C LEU A 84 19.08 3.95 -15.20
N GLY A 85 20.15 3.27 -15.60
CA GLY A 85 20.34 1.84 -15.38
C GLY A 85 20.28 1.46 -13.90
N GLY A 86 20.77 2.32 -13.00
CA GLY A 86 20.70 2.10 -11.56
C GLY A 86 19.41 2.62 -10.90
N GLN A 87 18.62 3.43 -11.60
CA GLN A 87 17.52 4.18 -10.98
C GLN A 87 16.17 3.51 -11.18
N ALA A 88 15.83 3.12 -12.42
CA ALA A 88 14.49 2.62 -12.73
C ALA A 88 14.49 1.59 -13.87
N THR A 89 13.49 0.71 -13.86
CA THR A 89 13.26 -0.31 -14.91
C THR A 89 11.76 -0.56 -15.07
N GLY A 90 11.33 -0.94 -16.28
CA GLY A 90 9.92 -1.20 -16.60
C GLY A 90 9.18 0.04 -17.12
N LEU A 91 7.85 0.01 -17.06
CA LEU A 91 7.02 1.13 -17.53
C LEU A 91 6.81 2.16 -16.44
N LEU A 92 7.19 3.43 -16.69
CA LEU A 92 6.92 4.55 -15.79
C LEU A 92 6.28 5.74 -16.53
N PRO A 93 5.31 6.43 -15.91
CA PRO A 93 4.97 7.80 -16.29
C PRO A 93 6.23 8.64 -16.37
N THR A 94 6.41 9.27 -17.51
CA THR A 94 7.56 10.11 -17.83
C THR A 94 7.06 11.45 -18.33
N GLU A 95 7.68 12.53 -17.90
CA GLU A 95 7.29 13.88 -18.24
C GLU A 95 8.50 14.67 -18.74
N ILE A 96 8.28 15.48 -19.78
CA ILE A 96 9.24 16.47 -20.25
C ILE A 96 8.69 17.84 -19.89
N GLU A 97 9.37 18.53 -18.97
CA GLU A 97 9.04 19.88 -18.53
C GLU A 97 10.03 20.89 -19.11
N VAL A 98 9.51 22.06 -19.47
CA VAL A 98 10.31 23.22 -19.84
C VAL A 98 10.23 24.23 -18.71
N LEU A 99 11.38 24.59 -18.14
CA LEU A 99 11.48 25.46 -16.97
C LEU A 99 12.18 26.78 -17.30
N ASP A 100 11.74 27.83 -16.61
CA ASP A 100 12.32 29.17 -16.71
C ASP A 100 13.56 29.37 -15.82
N GLU A 101 14.01 30.62 -15.70
CA GLU A 101 15.16 30.99 -14.87
C GLU A 101 14.96 30.72 -13.37
N ASN A 102 13.71 30.74 -12.89
CA ASN A 102 13.30 30.51 -11.50
C ASN A 102 12.96 29.04 -11.22
N ARG A 103 12.99 28.17 -12.24
CA ARG A 103 12.51 26.78 -12.21
C ARG A 103 10.98 26.66 -12.15
N ASP A 104 10.27 27.68 -12.61
CA ASP A 104 8.83 27.59 -12.82
C ASP A 104 8.54 26.83 -14.13
N VAL A 105 7.55 25.93 -14.09
CA VAL A 105 7.16 25.13 -15.27
C VAL A 105 6.39 26.02 -16.25
N LEU A 106 6.96 26.20 -17.44
CA LEU A 106 6.34 26.97 -18.53
C LEU A 106 5.37 26.13 -19.36
N GLY A 107 5.63 24.83 -19.44
CA GLY A 107 4.76 23.81 -20.02
C GLY A 107 5.42 22.43 -19.94
N SER A 108 4.60 21.39 -20.08
CA SER A 108 5.05 20.01 -20.01
C SER A 108 4.30 19.12 -21.00
N VAL A 109 4.87 17.94 -21.25
CA VAL A 109 4.26 16.86 -22.01
C VAL A 109 4.51 15.53 -21.30
N GLU A 110 3.43 14.81 -21.03
CA GLU A 110 3.45 13.50 -20.37
C GLU A 110 3.47 12.36 -21.40
N THR A 111 4.11 11.26 -21.03
CA THR A 111 4.14 10.02 -21.81
C THR A 111 4.41 8.81 -20.91
N THR A 112 4.33 7.61 -21.46
CA THR A 112 4.79 6.38 -20.80
C THR A 112 6.18 6.05 -21.31
N GLY A 113 7.16 5.97 -20.40
CA GLY A 113 8.51 5.53 -20.72
C GLY A 113 8.69 4.03 -20.50
N ASP A 114 9.27 3.34 -21.48
CA ASP A 114 9.79 1.97 -21.34
C ASP A 114 11.28 2.02 -20.97
N LEU A 115 11.58 1.76 -19.70
CA LEU A 115 12.90 1.91 -19.12
C LEU A 115 13.64 0.57 -19.15
N LEU A 116 14.77 0.53 -19.86
CA LEU A 116 15.63 -0.64 -19.97
C LEU A 116 16.73 -0.68 -18.90
N GLY A 117 16.39 -0.31 -17.67
CA GLY A 117 17.33 -0.31 -16.56
C GLY A 117 17.63 -1.70 -16.01
N SER A 118 18.36 -1.72 -14.89
CA SER A 118 18.75 -2.96 -14.22
C SER A 118 17.65 -3.52 -13.33
N MET A 119 17.61 -4.84 -13.19
CA MET A 119 16.80 -5.55 -12.19
C MET A 119 17.22 -5.22 -10.75
N TRP A 120 18.40 -4.63 -10.56
CA TRP A 120 18.90 -4.12 -9.27
C TRP A 120 18.72 -2.60 -9.12
N SER A 121 17.87 -1.99 -9.93
CA SER A 121 17.58 -0.56 -9.83
C SER A 121 16.91 -0.20 -8.50
N VAL A 122 17.01 1.07 -8.11
CA VAL A 122 16.35 1.62 -6.91
C VAL A 122 14.86 1.30 -6.91
N TYR A 123 14.19 1.44 -8.06
CA TYR A 123 12.78 1.07 -8.21
C TYR A 123 12.50 -0.41 -7.92
N ALA A 124 13.30 -1.32 -8.48
CA ALA A 124 13.13 -2.76 -8.27
C ALA A 124 13.40 -3.17 -6.81
N VAL A 125 14.45 -2.60 -6.20
CA VAL A 125 14.78 -2.84 -4.78
C VAL A 125 13.69 -2.29 -3.85
N PHE A 126 13.14 -1.12 -4.17
CA PHE A 126 11.99 -0.56 -3.47
C PHE A 126 10.79 -1.53 -3.54
N GLY A 127 10.47 -2.02 -4.73
CA GLY A 127 9.43 -3.05 -4.92
C GLY A 127 9.67 -4.31 -4.09
N LEU A 128 10.91 -4.79 -4.04
CA LEU A 128 11.29 -5.95 -3.23
C LEU A 128 11.12 -5.68 -1.72
N GLY A 129 11.47 -4.48 -1.25
CA GLY A 129 11.23 -4.06 0.13
C GLY A 129 9.76 -4.05 0.49
N VAL A 130 8.90 -3.49 -0.38
CA VAL A 130 7.44 -3.50 -0.21
C VAL A 130 6.90 -4.93 -0.22
N LEU A 131 7.40 -5.80 -1.09
CA LEU A 131 7.04 -7.22 -1.13
C LEU A 131 7.36 -7.92 0.18
N LEU A 132 8.59 -7.78 0.70
CA LEU A 132 8.99 -8.39 1.96
C LEU A 132 8.13 -7.89 3.14
N LEU A 133 7.88 -6.58 3.21
CA LEU A 133 7.00 -6.01 4.23
C LEU A 133 5.57 -6.56 4.14
N THR A 134 5.08 -6.76 2.91
CA THR A 134 3.77 -7.35 2.64
C THR A 134 3.72 -8.80 3.10
N ILE A 135 4.77 -9.59 2.82
CA ILE A 135 4.90 -10.98 3.29
C ILE A 135 4.92 -11.01 4.82
N PHE A 136 5.69 -10.15 5.49
CA PHE A 136 5.72 -10.09 6.95
C PHE A 136 4.38 -9.64 7.54
N SER A 137 3.67 -8.74 6.88
CA SER A 137 2.32 -8.30 7.29
C SER A 137 1.32 -9.45 7.21
N TRP A 138 1.34 -10.22 6.12
CA TRP A 138 0.54 -11.43 5.97
C TRP A 138 0.93 -12.50 7.00
N ALA A 139 2.22 -12.78 7.16
CA ALA A 139 2.72 -13.76 8.12
C ALA A 139 2.30 -13.40 9.55
N GLY A 140 2.42 -12.13 9.94
CA GLY A 140 1.98 -11.65 11.25
C GLY A 140 0.48 -11.82 11.46
N ALA A 141 -0.33 -11.47 10.47
CA ALA A 141 -1.79 -11.62 10.53
C ALA A 141 -2.22 -13.10 10.63
N LEU A 142 -1.64 -13.96 9.80
CA LEU A 142 -1.91 -15.41 9.79
C LEU A 142 -1.38 -16.09 11.05
N PHE A 143 -0.23 -15.66 11.57
CA PHE A 143 0.32 -16.18 12.81
C PHE A 143 -0.50 -15.78 14.04
N ALA A 144 -1.03 -14.56 14.06
CA ALA A 144 -1.96 -14.11 15.10
C ALA A 144 -3.27 -14.91 15.08
N LEU A 145 -3.76 -15.24 13.87
CA LEU A 145 -4.89 -16.14 13.66
C LEU A 145 -4.56 -17.55 14.19
N ALA A 146 -3.42 -18.12 13.79
CA ALA A 146 -2.98 -19.45 14.22
C ALA A 146 -2.81 -19.56 15.74
N ARG A 147 -2.28 -18.50 16.39
CA ARG A 147 -2.12 -18.42 17.85
C ARG A 147 -3.41 -18.12 18.62
N ARG A 148 -4.56 -18.03 17.95
CA ARG A 148 -5.87 -17.68 18.54
C ARG A 148 -5.88 -16.36 19.33
N ARG A 149 -4.94 -15.44 19.06
CA ARG A 149 -4.82 -14.14 19.77
C ARG A 149 -5.58 -13.02 19.06
N LEU A 150 -6.78 -13.33 18.57
CA LEU A 150 -7.60 -12.35 17.89
C LEU A 150 -8.44 -11.56 18.90
N PRO A 151 -8.46 -10.21 18.80
CA PRO A 151 -9.31 -9.38 19.65
C PRO A 151 -10.78 -9.77 19.43
N VAL A 152 -11.57 -9.68 20.50
CA VAL A 152 -13.01 -10.00 20.48
C VAL A 152 -13.76 -9.13 19.47
N ASN A 153 -13.29 -7.89 19.27
CA ASN A 153 -13.88 -6.97 18.31
C ASN A 153 -13.51 -7.33 16.86
N ARG A 154 -14.53 -7.66 16.05
CA ARG A 154 -14.43 -7.96 14.61
C ARG A 154 -13.76 -6.83 13.82
N TRP A 155 -13.95 -5.57 14.23
CA TRP A 155 -13.32 -4.40 13.60
C TRP A 155 -11.81 -4.33 13.86
N GLN A 156 -11.38 -4.57 15.09
CA GLN A 156 -9.95 -4.60 15.44
C GLN A 156 -9.23 -5.76 14.75
N ARG A 157 -9.93 -6.87 14.50
CA ARG A 157 -9.41 -7.98 13.71
C ARG A 157 -9.22 -7.59 12.25
N ALA A 158 -10.24 -7.00 11.62
CA ALA A 158 -10.14 -6.51 10.24
C ALA A 158 -8.95 -5.54 10.07
N MET A 159 -8.80 -4.58 10.99
CA MET A 159 -7.70 -3.60 10.97
C MET A 159 -6.29 -4.21 10.99
N ARG A 160 -6.10 -5.43 11.51
CA ARG A 160 -4.79 -6.11 11.48
C ARG A 160 -4.41 -6.63 10.08
N PHE A 161 -5.39 -6.86 9.21
CA PHE A 161 -5.14 -7.30 7.83
C PHE A 161 -4.97 -6.13 6.86
N LEU A 162 -5.30 -4.91 7.29
CA LEU A 162 -5.22 -3.71 6.44
C LEU A 162 -3.80 -3.45 5.88
N PRO A 163 -2.70 -3.52 6.67
CA PRO A 163 -1.36 -3.33 6.13
C PRO A 163 -1.00 -4.37 5.06
N ALA A 164 -1.43 -5.62 5.25
CA ALA A 164 -1.21 -6.70 4.29
C ALA A 164 -2.00 -6.47 2.98
N GLY A 165 -3.24 -5.97 3.08
CA GLY A 165 -4.04 -5.59 1.93
C GLY A 165 -3.42 -4.45 1.13
N ILE A 166 -3.10 -3.33 1.77
CA ILE A 166 -2.45 -2.18 1.13
C ILE A 166 -1.14 -2.61 0.44
N GLY A 167 -0.29 -3.36 1.16
CA GLY A 167 0.95 -3.89 0.62
C GLY A 167 0.73 -4.75 -0.62
N THR A 168 -0.30 -5.61 -0.62
CA THR A 168 -0.64 -6.46 -1.77
C THR A 168 -0.99 -5.63 -3.01
N GLY A 169 -1.78 -4.56 -2.85
CA GLY A 169 -2.10 -3.66 -3.96
C GLY A 169 -0.88 -2.93 -4.52
N LEU A 170 0.00 -2.43 -3.64
CA LEU A 170 1.25 -1.80 -4.05
C LEU A 170 2.17 -2.77 -4.81
N VAL A 171 2.35 -3.98 -4.27
CA VAL A 171 3.14 -5.04 -4.92
C VAL A 171 2.58 -5.36 -6.30
N ALA A 172 1.25 -5.45 -6.46
CA ALA A 172 0.62 -5.74 -7.73
C ALA A 172 0.93 -4.66 -8.77
N VAL A 173 0.76 -3.38 -8.43
CA VAL A 173 1.07 -2.26 -9.33
C VAL A 173 2.55 -2.27 -9.76
N ILE A 174 3.46 -2.40 -8.79
CA ILE A 174 4.91 -2.40 -9.08
C ILE A 174 5.26 -3.61 -9.96
N SER A 175 4.69 -4.77 -9.68
CA SER A 175 4.92 -5.98 -10.49
C SER A 175 4.43 -5.79 -11.92
N LEU A 176 3.25 -5.20 -12.12
CA LEU A 176 2.70 -4.91 -13.46
C LEU A 176 3.58 -3.91 -14.22
N SER A 177 4.12 -2.90 -13.53
CA SER A 177 5.06 -1.93 -14.10
C SER A 177 6.36 -2.58 -14.56
N VAL A 178 7.00 -3.36 -13.68
CA VAL A 178 8.28 -4.04 -13.98
C VAL A 178 8.10 -5.09 -15.08
N LEU A 179 6.97 -5.80 -15.09
CA LEU A 179 6.63 -6.78 -16.14
C LEU A 179 6.19 -6.13 -17.47
N LYS A 180 6.19 -4.79 -17.54
CA LYS A 180 5.77 -4.02 -18.71
C LYS A 180 4.34 -4.32 -19.17
N LEU A 181 3.45 -4.59 -18.21
CA LEU A 181 2.04 -4.84 -18.47
C LEU A 181 1.20 -3.58 -18.31
N MET A 182 1.57 -2.69 -17.39
CA MET A 182 0.81 -1.47 -17.11
C MET A 182 1.69 -0.44 -16.41
N ALA A 183 1.70 0.79 -16.92
CA ALA A 183 2.36 1.90 -16.24
C ALA A 183 1.62 2.25 -14.93
N PRO A 184 2.35 2.53 -13.84
CA PRO A 184 1.77 2.93 -12.56
C PRO A 184 1.22 4.35 -12.69
N SER A 185 -0.09 4.49 -12.85
CA SER A 185 -0.78 5.79 -12.88
C SER A 185 -1.76 5.88 -11.70
N PRO A 186 -2.06 7.08 -11.17
CA PRO A 186 -3.00 7.24 -10.05
C PRO A 186 -4.37 6.59 -10.32
N ALA A 187 -4.83 6.64 -11.57
CA ALA A 187 -6.08 6.04 -12.00
C ALA A 187 -6.10 4.50 -11.89
N ALA A 188 -4.94 3.85 -12.07
CA ALA A 188 -4.79 2.41 -11.89
C ALA A 188 -4.40 2.04 -10.45
N GLU A 189 -3.49 2.79 -9.84
CA GLU A 189 -2.97 2.56 -8.48
C GLU A 189 -4.07 2.52 -7.42
N ILE A 190 -4.94 3.53 -7.41
CA ILE A 190 -5.95 3.70 -6.37
C ILE A 190 -6.91 2.48 -6.33
N PRO A 191 -7.49 2.01 -7.45
CA PRO A 191 -8.31 0.80 -7.47
C PRO A 191 -7.60 -0.45 -6.95
N PHE A 192 -6.33 -0.68 -7.33
CA PHE A 192 -5.59 -1.86 -6.86
C PHE A 192 -5.35 -1.83 -5.35
N ILE A 193 -4.93 -0.67 -4.82
CA ILE A 193 -4.66 -0.50 -3.39
C ILE A 193 -5.95 -0.57 -2.58
N VAL A 194 -6.99 0.17 -2.97
CA VAL A 194 -8.27 0.19 -2.25
C VAL A 194 -8.98 -1.16 -2.36
N GLY A 195 -8.98 -1.79 -3.53
CA GLY A 195 -9.61 -3.08 -3.75
C GLY A 195 -8.96 -4.20 -2.93
N SER A 196 -7.62 -4.27 -2.93
CA SER A 196 -6.87 -5.26 -2.13
C SER A 196 -7.00 -5.00 -0.62
N ALA A 197 -6.97 -3.73 -0.18
CA ALA A 197 -7.23 -3.36 1.20
C ALA A 197 -8.64 -3.77 1.66
N ALA A 198 -9.66 -3.51 0.84
CA ALA A 198 -11.03 -3.91 1.11
C ALA A 198 -11.18 -5.44 1.20
N ALA A 199 -10.55 -6.18 0.27
CA ALA A 199 -10.55 -7.64 0.30
C ALA A 199 -9.89 -8.18 1.58
N ALA A 200 -8.74 -7.64 1.97
CA ALA A 200 -8.05 -8.03 3.20
C ALA A 200 -8.85 -7.70 4.46
N LEU A 201 -9.51 -6.53 4.50
CA LEU A 201 -10.43 -6.15 5.57
C LEU A 201 -11.60 -7.14 5.68
N LEU A 202 -12.21 -7.52 4.55
CA LEU A 202 -13.29 -8.50 4.51
C LEU A 202 -12.82 -9.87 5.02
N LEU A 203 -11.63 -10.32 4.60
CA LEU A 203 -11.04 -11.56 5.10
C LEU A 203 -10.82 -11.52 6.62
N GLY A 204 -10.29 -10.41 7.14
CA GLY A 204 -10.12 -10.20 8.58
C GLY A 204 -11.45 -10.10 9.33
N TYR A 205 -12.47 -9.50 8.73
CA TYR A 205 -13.80 -9.41 9.33
C TYR A 205 -14.48 -10.77 9.44
N LEU A 206 -14.39 -11.59 8.38
CA LEU A 206 -15.01 -12.91 8.29
C LEU A 206 -14.26 -14.02 9.03
N THR A 207 -13.05 -13.76 9.53
CA THR A 207 -12.25 -14.82 10.16
C THR A 207 -12.95 -15.37 11.42
N PRO A 208 -13.18 -16.69 11.55
CA PRO A 208 -13.90 -17.26 12.69
C PRO A 208 -13.21 -17.01 14.03
N HIS A 209 -13.99 -16.81 15.10
CA HIS A 209 -13.48 -16.79 16.47
C HIS A 209 -13.71 -18.17 17.13
N PRO A 210 -12.74 -18.71 17.89
CA PRO A 210 -12.93 -19.98 18.61
C PRO A 210 -13.97 -19.93 19.76
N GLY A 211 -14.55 -18.77 20.07
CA GLY A 211 -15.49 -18.60 21.18
C GLY A 211 -16.98 -18.68 20.82
N ASP A 212 -17.33 -18.74 19.53
CA ASP A 212 -18.74 -18.78 19.11
C ASP A 212 -19.34 -20.20 19.19
N GLY A 213 -18.53 -21.23 19.47
CA GLY A 213 -18.94 -22.64 19.52
C GLY A 213 -19.05 -23.27 20.91
N ASP A 214 -18.46 -22.66 21.95
CA ASP A 214 -18.30 -23.27 23.28
C ASP A 214 -18.82 -22.37 24.41
N ALA A 215 -19.92 -21.64 24.21
CA ALA A 215 -20.66 -21.11 25.35
C ALA A 215 -21.30 -22.31 26.07
N PRO A 216 -20.91 -22.66 27.31
CA PRO A 216 -21.66 -23.65 28.07
C PRO A 216 -23.09 -23.14 28.13
N ARG A 217 -24.05 -23.94 27.63
CA ARG A 217 -25.46 -23.65 27.89
C ARG A 217 -25.58 -23.47 29.40
N PRO A 218 -26.19 -22.38 29.91
CA PRO A 218 -26.47 -22.29 31.33
C PRO A 218 -27.29 -23.54 31.67
N SER A 219 -26.75 -24.42 32.49
CA SER A 219 -27.51 -25.49 33.11
C SER A 219 -28.63 -24.81 33.87
N THR A 220 -29.86 -24.91 33.35
CA THR A 220 -31.05 -24.46 34.05
C THR A 220 -31.09 -25.16 35.41
N PRO A 221 -31.28 -24.45 36.54
CA PRO A 221 -31.27 -25.05 37.89
C PRO A 221 -32.34 -26.12 38.15
N ASP A 222 -33.19 -26.42 37.17
CA ASP A 222 -34.37 -27.26 37.35
C ASP A 222 -34.14 -28.76 37.07
N GLU A 223 -32.94 -29.18 36.64
CA GLU A 223 -32.63 -30.60 36.40
C GLU A 223 -32.12 -31.37 37.62
N GLU A 224 -31.78 -30.69 38.72
CA GLU A 224 -31.21 -31.33 39.92
C GLU A 224 -32.26 -31.79 40.95
N ARG A 225 -33.56 -31.55 40.70
CA ARG A 225 -34.64 -31.84 41.67
C ARG A 225 -35.39 -33.16 41.44
N ARG A 226 -34.94 -34.02 40.52
CA ARG A 226 -35.69 -35.22 40.08
C ARG A 226 -34.99 -36.56 40.34
N THR A 227 -34.10 -36.64 41.32
CA THR A 227 -33.35 -37.89 41.61
C THR A 227 -33.30 -38.35 43.06
N ASP A 228 -34.02 -37.71 44.00
CA ASP A 228 -33.95 -38.07 45.43
C ASP A 228 -35.25 -38.64 46.03
N ASP A 229 -36.18 -39.15 45.21
CA ASP A 229 -37.42 -39.77 45.72
C ASP A 229 -37.59 -41.20 45.21
N PHE A 230 -36.59 -42.06 45.45
CA PHE A 230 -36.82 -43.50 45.48
C PHE A 230 -35.68 -44.27 46.18
N THR A 231 -35.68 -44.36 47.52
CA THR A 231 -35.03 -45.50 48.20
C THR A 231 -35.54 -45.73 49.63
N THR A 232 -36.41 -46.75 49.74
CA THR A 232 -36.41 -47.82 50.74
C THR A 232 -36.52 -47.45 52.23
N ILE A 233 -37.73 -47.67 52.76
CA ILE A 233 -38.01 -47.95 54.17
C ILE A 233 -37.29 -49.25 54.55
N ASN A 234 -36.39 -49.21 55.53
CA ASN A 234 -36.00 -50.41 56.27
C ASN A 234 -35.88 -50.09 57.76
N TYR A 235 -36.65 -50.84 58.55
CA TYR A 235 -36.61 -50.91 60.01
C TYR A 235 -35.33 -51.61 60.44
N ASP A 236 -34.57 -51.06 61.39
CA ASP A 236 -34.20 -51.85 62.58
C ASP A 236 -33.63 -50.99 63.72
N GLU A 237 -33.74 -51.59 64.90
CA GLU A 237 -33.73 -51.13 66.28
C GLU A 237 -32.59 -50.22 66.82
N ALA A 238 -32.97 -49.55 67.91
CA ALA A 238 -32.23 -48.71 68.87
C ALA A 238 -31.27 -49.57 69.76
N PRO A 239 -30.78 -49.15 70.97
CA PRO A 239 -30.92 -47.90 71.70
C PRO A 239 -29.64 -47.44 72.48
N LEU A 240 -29.82 -46.40 73.30
CA LEU A 240 -29.23 -46.16 74.64
C LEU A 240 -28.39 -44.87 74.79
N THR A 241 -28.99 -43.96 75.58
CA THR A 241 -28.42 -43.12 76.65
C THR A 241 -27.19 -42.26 76.31
N GLU A 242 -27.12 -40.98 76.67
CA GLU A 242 -27.08 -40.54 78.05
C GLU A 242 -27.09 -39.01 78.12
N ARG A 243 -27.64 -38.49 79.21
CA ARG A 243 -27.61 -37.09 79.66
C ARG A 243 -26.17 -36.54 79.67
N ILE A 244 -26.00 -35.23 79.50
CA ILE A 244 -25.37 -34.33 80.49
C ILE A 244 -25.38 -32.86 80.01
N THR A 245 -25.81 -32.03 80.96
CA THR A 245 -25.92 -30.57 81.10
C THR A 245 -24.65 -29.73 80.87
N ARG A 246 -24.84 -28.52 80.25
CA ARG A 246 -24.27 -27.15 80.51
C ARG A 246 -22.75 -26.97 80.80
N PRO A 247 -22.10 -25.78 80.58
CA PRO A 247 -22.65 -24.41 80.63
C PRO A 247 -22.11 -23.36 79.60
N LEU A 248 -22.79 -22.20 79.49
CA LEU A 248 -22.26 -20.88 79.04
C LEU A 248 -21.38 -20.27 80.15
N PRO A 249 -20.33 -19.43 79.91
CA PRO A 249 -20.45 -17.97 79.66
C PRO A 249 -19.19 -17.37 78.94
N PRO A 250 -18.81 -16.06 79.00
CA PRO A 250 -19.48 -14.84 79.47
C PRO A 250 -19.66 -13.78 78.34
N GLY A 251 -20.61 -12.85 78.40
CA GLY A 251 -20.86 -11.92 79.50
C GLY A 251 -19.99 -10.66 79.30
N GLY A 252 -20.37 -9.83 78.33
CA GLY A 252 -19.81 -8.49 78.16
C GLY A 252 -20.71 -7.47 78.84
N VAL A 253 -20.13 -6.64 79.70
CA VAL A 253 -20.64 -5.32 80.06
C VAL A 253 -19.43 -4.42 80.31
N VAL A 254 -19.54 -3.19 79.78
CA VAL A 254 -18.86 -1.92 80.09
C VAL A 254 -17.91 -1.93 81.29
#